data_AF-A0A948G247-F1
#
_entry.id   AF-A0A948G247-F1
#
_cell.length_a   1.000
_cell.length_b   1.000
_cell.length_c   1.000
_cell.angle_alpha   90.00
_cell.angle_beta   90.00
_cell.angle_gamma   90.00
#
_symmetry.space_group_name_H-M   'P 1'
#
loop_
_entity.id
_entity.type
_entity.pdbx_description
1 polymer ?
#
loop_
_entity_poly.entity_id
_entity_poly.type
_entity_poly.pdbx_seq_one_letter_code
_entity_poly.pdbx_strand_id
1 'polypeptide(L)'
;MFAMVWMSFNSYYAFHYHKINRELDQIVEFAKDNESLYSDLIKNNCTDILMEFKKTGWLFGEPGERDCVADMRINSSRKIYFNENHQSCEDFFKVVYQIRCNFFHGSKEVSDEGNKKIIQWAYKYLNIFWKKFLNQNS
;
A
#
# COMPACT_ATOMS: atom_id res chain seq x y z
N MET A 1 7.71 -12.36 0.02
CA MET A 1 8.38 -11.25 -0.70
C MET A 1 7.31 -10.33 -1.26
N PHE A 2 7.47 -9.01 -1.14
CA PHE A 2 6.48 -8.01 -1.60
C PHE A 2 6.07 -8.22 -3.06
N ALA A 3 7.05 -8.40 -3.95
CA ALA A 3 6.83 -8.59 -5.39
C ALA A 3 5.90 -9.78 -5.70
N MET A 4 6.04 -10.92 -5.03
CA MET A 4 5.19 -12.09 -5.29
C MET A 4 3.73 -11.86 -4.90
N VAL A 5 3.50 -11.24 -3.73
CA VAL A 5 2.13 -10.90 -3.30
C VAL A 5 1.54 -9.86 -4.24
N TRP A 6 2.33 -8.85 -4.62
CA TRP A 6 1.93 -7.86 -5.60
C TRP A 6 1.56 -8.49 -6.95
N MET A 7 2.37 -9.42 -7.47
CA MET A 7 2.09 -10.10 -8.74
C MET A 7 0.78 -10.89 -8.69
N SER A 8 0.52 -11.62 -7.60
CA SER A 8 -0.75 -12.35 -7.43
C SER A 8 -1.94 -11.40 -7.38
N PHE A 9 -1.84 -10.31 -6.62
CA PHE A 9 -2.85 -9.26 -6.55
C PHE A 9 -3.07 -8.58 -7.91
N ASN A 10 -1.99 -8.24 -8.61
CA ASN A 10 -1.98 -7.64 -9.94
C ASN A 10 -2.70 -8.50 -10.97
N SER A 11 -2.37 -9.79 -11.03
CA SER A 11 -3.06 -10.71 -11.94
C SER A 11 -4.57 -10.73 -11.70
N TYR A 12 -5.00 -10.67 -10.44
CA TYR A 12 -6.42 -10.65 -10.10
C TYR A 12 -7.09 -9.36 -10.58
N TYR A 13 -6.66 -8.19 -10.11
CA TYR A 13 -7.38 -6.96 -10.45
C TYR A 13 -7.25 -6.63 -11.95
N ALA A 14 -6.13 -6.95 -12.59
CA ALA A 14 -5.96 -6.72 -14.01
C ALA A 14 -6.93 -7.57 -14.85
N PHE A 15 -7.26 -8.78 -14.39
CA PHE A 15 -8.25 -9.64 -15.04
C PHE A 15 -9.68 -9.17 -14.75
N HIS A 16 -10.02 -8.93 -13.48
CA HIS A 16 -11.39 -8.63 -13.06
C HIS A 16 -11.83 -7.20 -13.42
N TYR A 17 -10.91 -6.24 -13.47
CA TYR A 17 -11.17 -4.83 -13.76
C TYR A 17 -10.56 -4.37 -15.09
N HIS A 18 -10.27 -5.30 -16.02
CA HIS A 18 -9.61 -5.02 -17.31
C HIS A 18 -10.30 -3.93 -18.17
N LYS A 19 -11.58 -3.66 -17.95
CA LYS A 19 -12.34 -2.61 -18.67
C LYS A 19 -12.00 -1.18 -18.21
N ILE A 20 -11.32 -1.03 -17.08
CA ILE A 20 -10.90 0.26 -16.54
C ILE A 20 -9.51 0.59 -17.08
N ASN A 21 -9.35 1.76 -17.70
CA ASN A 21 -8.17 2.09 -18.49
C ASN A 21 -6.87 2.29 -17.68
N ARG A 22 -6.96 2.75 -16.42
CA ARG A 22 -5.78 3.04 -15.60
C ARG A 22 -5.66 2.02 -14.48
N GLU A 23 -4.45 1.50 -14.30
CA GLU A 23 -4.11 0.55 -13.23
C GLU A 23 -4.50 1.06 -11.84
N LEU A 24 -4.23 2.34 -11.55
CA LEU A 24 -4.65 2.95 -10.28
C LEU A 24 -6.17 2.94 -10.11
N ASP A 25 -6.93 3.18 -11.18
CA ASP A 25 -8.38 3.22 -11.14
C ASP A 25 -8.96 1.80 -10.96
N GLN A 26 -8.33 0.78 -11.56
CA GLN A 26 -8.66 -0.63 -11.30
C GLN A 26 -8.49 -0.99 -9.82
N ILE A 27 -7.38 -0.57 -9.22
CA ILE A 27 -7.09 -0.81 -7.81
C ILE A 27 -8.07 -0.07 -6.90
N VAL A 28 -8.44 1.17 -7.24
CA VAL A 28 -9.43 1.94 -6.49
C VAL A 28 -10.78 1.26 -6.55
N GLU A 29 -11.18 0.74 -7.70
CA GLU A 29 -12.45 0.01 -7.82
C GLU A 29 -12.44 -1.29 -7.01
N PHE A 30 -11.33 -2.04 -7.07
CA PHE A 30 -11.12 -3.19 -6.19
C PHE A 30 -11.21 -2.80 -4.70
N ALA A 31 -10.64 -1.67 -4.31
CA ALA A 31 -10.68 -1.21 -2.92
C ALA A 31 -12.10 -0.93 -2.44
N LYS A 32 -12.93 -0.29 -3.28
CA LYS A 32 -14.34 -0.02 -2.97
C LYS A 32 -15.14 -1.31 -2.79
N ASP A 33 -14.95 -2.27 -3.69
CA ASP A 33 -15.63 -3.58 -3.61
C ASP A 33 -15.26 -4.36 -2.33
N ASN A 34 -14.13 -4.01 -1.69
CA ASN A 34 -13.59 -4.71 -0.54
C ASN A 34 -13.47 -3.84 0.72
N GLU A 35 -14.24 -2.74 0.80
CA GLU A 35 -14.24 -1.83 1.97
C GLU A 35 -14.61 -2.55 3.27
N SER A 36 -15.56 -3.49 3.21
CA SER A 36 -15.99 -4.30 4.36
C SER A 36 -14.86 -5.19 4.88
N LEU A 37 -14.14 -5.85 3.98
CA LEU A 37 -13.00 -6.71 4.29
C LEU A 37 -11.88 -5.91 4.97
N TYR A 38 -11.59 -4.71 4.46
CA TYR A 38 -10.62 -3.80 5.04
C TYR A 38 -11.05 -3.29 6.42
N SER A 39 -12.31 -2.88 6.56
CA SER A 39 -12.90 -2.46 7.83
C SER A 39 -12.78 -3.54 8.91
N ASP A 40 -13.04 -4.80 8.54
CA ASP A 40 -12.87 -5.94 9.46
C ASP A 40 -11.41 -6.17 9.84
N LEU A 41 -10.46 -5.88 8.95
CA LEU A 41 -9.03 -6.03 9.20
C LEU A 41 -8.56 -5.00 10.23
N ILE A 42 -9.04 -3.75 10.11
CA ILE A 42 -8.78 -2.69 11.10
C ILE A 42 -9.40 -3.04 12.45
N LYS A 43 -10.67 -3.48 12.46
CA LYS A 43 -11.41 -3.73 13.71
C LYS A 43 -10.91 -4.95 14.50
N ASN A 44 -10.63 -6.06 13.82
CA ASN A 44 -10.43 -7.34 14.51
C ASN A 44 -8.96 -7.65 14.87
N ASN A 45 -7.97 -7.04 14.21
CA ASN A 45 -6.58 -7.41 14.41
C ASN A 45 -5.83 -6.57 15.45
N CYS A 46 -6.44 -5.57 16.10
CA CYS A 46 -5.78 -4.67 17.07
C CYS A 46 -4.41 -4.13 16.57
N THR A 47 -4.23 -4.09 15.25
CA THR A 47 -2.98 -3.73 14.60
C THR A 47 -3.24 -2.40 13.94
N ASP A 48 -2.77 -1.34 14.56
CA ASP A 48 -2.97 0.02 14.04
C ASP A 48 -2.06 0.20 12.81
N ILE A 49 -2.62 -0.14 11.64
CA ILE A 49 -2.00 -0.04 10.32
C ILE A 49 -1.39 1.35 10.14
N LEU A 50 -2.11 2.38 10.62
CA LEU A 50 -1.70 3.77 10.58
C LEU A 50 -0.54 4.04 11.55
N MET A 51 -0.60 3.57 12.80
CA MET A 51 0.53 3.71 13.74
C MET A 51 1.80 3.03 13.21
N GLU A 52 1.69 1.82 12.64
CA GLU A 52 2.85 1.15 12.03
C GLU A 52 3.33 1.88 10.79
N PHE A 53 2.43 2.46 9.98
CA PHE A 53 2.80 3.28 8.83
C PHE A 53 3.61 4.50 9.29
N LYS A 54 3.14 5.22 10.31
CA LYS A 54 3.84 6.37 10.89
C LYS A 54 5.27 6.02 11.30
N LYS A 55 5.48 4.86 11.93
CA LYS A 55 6.81 4.37 12.35
C LYS A 55 7.78 4.05 11.19
N THR A 56 7.29 4.03 9.95
CA THR A 56 8.15 3.90 8.76
C THR A 56 8.79 5.23 8.33
N GLY A 57 8.41 6.35 8.95
CA GLY A 57 9.08 7.63 8.76
C GLY A 57 10.47 7.60 9.38
N TRP A 58 11.47 8.00 8.61
CA TRP A 58 12.84 8.18 9.08
C TRP A 58 13.26 9.59 8.68
N LEU A 59 13.51 10.44 9.67
CA LEU A 59 13.98 11.81 9.51
C LEU A 59 15.38 11.88 10.11
N PHE A 60 16.39 12.16 9.28
CA PHE A 60 17.78 12.35 9.72
C PHE A 60 18.39 11.19 10.52
N GLY A 61 18.03 9.94 10.21
CA GLY A 61 18.57 8.76 10.90
C GLY A 61 17.80 8.37 12.18
N GLU A 62 16.77 9.10 12.54
CA GLU A 62 15.88 8.80 13.67
C GLU A 62 14.46 8.45 13.19
N PRO A 63 13.72 7.58 13.91
CA PRO A 63 12.30 7.36 13.65
C PRO A 63 11.51 8.67 13.76
N GLY A 64 10.74 9.00 12.72
CA GLY A 64 9.78 10.12 12.70
C GLY A 64 8.43 9.64 12.20
N GLU A 65 7.38 10.45 12.34
CA GLU A 65 6.04 10.07 11.86
C GLU A 65 5.92 10.29 10.33
N ARG A 66 5.64 9.21 9.59
CA ARG A 66 5.24 9.27 8.18
C ARG A 66 3.73 9.47 8.08
N ASP A 67 3.32 10.48 7.31
CA ASP A 67 1.93 10.77 6.98
C ASP A 67 1.64 10.61 5.48
N CYS A 68 2.66 10.41 4.64
CA CYS A 68 2.52 10.28 3.21
C CYS A 68 3.67 9.52 2.51
N VAL A 69 3.41 9.15 1.26
CA VAL A 69 4.39 8.62 0.30
C VAL A 69 4.46 9.56 -0.89
N ALA A 70 5.63 10.15 -1.13
CA ALA A 70 5.87 10.98 -2.31
C ALA A 70 6.06 10.11 -3.57
N ASP A 71 5.59 10.62 -4.71
CA ASP A 71 5.90 10.05 -6.01
C ASP A 71 7.32 10.44 -6.43
N MET A 72 8.17 9.44 -6.62
CA MET A 72 9.61 9.64 -6.87
C MET A 72 9.95 9.73 -8.37
N ARG A 73 8.95 9.78 -9.25
CA ARG A 73 9.16 10.01 -10.69
C ARG A 73 9.68 11.44 -10.93
N ILE A 74 10.53 11.60 -11.96
CA ILE A 74 11.08 12.89 -12.36
C ILE A 74 9.94 13.89 -12.57
N ASN A 75 10.06 15.08 -11.99
CA ASN A 75 9.08 16.18 -12.02
C ASN A 75 7.73 15.91 -11.33
N SER A 76 7.62 14.89 -10.49
CA SER A 76 6.41 14.69 -9.67
C SER A 76 6.54 15.37 -8.31
N SER A 77 5.56 16.19 -7.95
CA SER A 77 5.37 16.73 -6.60
C SER A 77 4.22 16.04 -5.86
N ARG A 78 3.67 14.97 -6.46
CA ARG A 78 2.50 14.28 -5.93
C ARG A 78 2.84 13.57 -4.63
N LYS A 79 1.98 13.71 -3.63
CA LYS A 79 2.02 12.96 -2.36
C LYS A 79 0.73 12.19 -2.18
N ILE A 80 0.84 10.95 -1.73
CA ILE A 80 -0.29 10.12 -1.33
C ILE A 80 -0.30 10.07 0.19
N TYR A 81 -1.34 10.62 0.81
CA TYR A 81 -1.45 10.71 2.26
C TYR A 81 -2.06 9.43 2.85
N PHE A 82 -1.56 9.05 4.02
CA PHE A 82 -2.11 8.01 4.88
C PHE A 82 -2.01 8.46 6.33
N ASN A 83 -3.12 8.99 6.85
CA ASN A 83 -3.19 9.61 8.17
C ASN A 83 -4.60 9.46 8.75
N GLU A 84 -4.87 10.08 9.91
CA GLU A 84 -6.14 9.99 10.62
C GLU A 84 -7.34 10.37 9.75
N ASN A 85 -7.13 11.29 8.81
CA ASN A 85 -8.14 11.77 7.86
C ASN A 85 -8.14 11.01 6.53
N HIS A 86 -7.13 10.17 6.26
CA HIS A 86 -6.90 9.47 4.99
C HIS A 86 -6.49 8.02 5.27
N GLN A 87 -7.40 7.22 5.80
CA GLN A 87 -7.14 5.82 6.17
C GLN A 87 -8.25 4.88 5.69
N SER A 88 -8.97 5.26 4.62
CA SER A 88 -9.94 4.37 3.96
C SER A 88 -9.25 3.20 3.25
N CYS A 89 -10.03 2.20 2.81
CA CYS A 89 -9.51 1.11 1.99
C CYS A 89 -8.84 1.67 0.72
N GLU A 90 -9.48 2.65 0.07
CA GLU A 90 -8.90 3.31 -1.10
C GLU A 90 -7.56 3.97 -0.80
N ASP A 91 -7.45 4.69 0.32
CA ASP A 91 -6.20 5.37 0.71
C ASP A 91 -5.09 4.35 0.96
N PHE A 92 -5.40 3.26 1.66
CA PHE A 92 -4.48 2.16 1.87
C PHE A 92 -3.93 1.60 0.54
N PHE A 93 -4.82 1.29 -0.41
CA PHE A 93 -4.40 0.75 -1.70
C PHE A 93 -3.65 1.76 -2.57
N LYS A 94 -4.03 3.05 -2.55
CA LYS A 94 -3.28 4.13 -3.23
C LYS A 94 -1.85 4.22 -2.69
N VAL A 95 -1.67 4.09 -1.37
CA VAL A 95 -0.36 4.12 -0.70
C VAL A 95 0.48 2.91 -1.08
N VAL A 96 -0.08 1.70 -0.99
CA VAL A 96 0.61 0.46 -1.39
C VAL A 96 1.03 0.52 -2.87
N TYR A 97 0.16 1.05 -3.73
CA TYR A 97 0.47 1.27 -5.14
C TYR A 97 1.63 2.25 -5.34
N GLN A 98 1.66 3.36 -4.60
CA GLN A 98 2.75 4.33 -4.70
C GLN A 98 4.07 3.75 -4.18
N ILE A 99 4.05 2.99 -3.07
CA ILE A 99 5.23 2.28 -2.56
C ILE A 99 5.77 1.31 -3.62
N ARG A 100 4.89 0.59 -4.29
CA ARG A 100 5.26 -0.29 -5.42
C ARG A 100 5.87 0.49 -6.58
N CYS A 101 5.27 1.61 -6.98
CA CYS A 101 5.84 2.47 -8.02
C CYS A 101 7.27 2.89 -7.65
N ASN A 102 7.48 3.32 -6.40
CA ASN A 102 8.79 3.72 -5.90
C ASN A 102 9.75 2.52 -5.76
N PHE A 103 9.25 1.31 -5.50
CA PHE A 103 10.07 0.10 -5.41
C PHE A 103 10.60 -0.36 -6.77
N PHE A 104 9.77 -0.31 -7.82
CA PHE A 104 10.17 -0.75 -9.17
C PHE A 104 10.82 0.36 -10.01
N HIS A 105 10.48 1.62 -9.77
CA HIS A 105 10.94 2.76 -10.58
C HIS A 105 11.80 3.76 -9.79
N GLY A 106 11.99 3.57 -8.49
CA GLY A 106 12.73 4.51 -7.66
C GLY A 106 14.23 4.35 -7.79
N SER A 107 14.89 5.45 -8.12
CA SER A 107 16.34 5.66 -8.07
C SER A 107 16.88 5.68 -6.63
N LYS A 108 16.49 4.72 -5.79
CA LYS A 108 17.01 4.62 -4.42
C LYS A 108 17.79 3.33 -4.26
N GLU A 109 19.05 3.49 -3.86
CA GLU A 109 19.87 2.39 -3.39
C GLU A 109 19.16 1.61 -2.27
N VAL A 110 19.32 0.29 -2.29
CA VAL A 110 18.77 -0.67 -1.33
C VAL A 110 19.30 -0.42 0.11
N SER A 111 20.20 0.54 0.30
CA SER A 111 20.88 0.89 1.55
C SER A 111 20.07 1.77 2.53
N ASP A 112 18.96 2.38 2.11
CA ASP A 112 18.13 3.24 2.98
C ASP A 112 17.09 2.42 3.77
N GLU A 113 17.35 2.26 5.08
CA GLU A 113 16.50 1.53 6.04
C GLU A 113 15.05 2.04 6.10
N GLY A 114 14.80 3.32 5.79
CA GLY A 114 13.44 3.87 5.71
C GLY A 114 12.64 3.22 4.57
N ASN A 115 13.27 2.95 3.42
CA ASN A 115 12.59 2.28 2.31
C ASN A 115 12.34 0.80 2.63
N LYS A 116 13.28 0.14 3.30
CA LYS A 116 13.10 -1.25 3.73
C LYS A 116 11.90 -1.38 4.66
N LYS A 117 11.76 -0.48 5.65
CA LYS A 117 10.62 -0.46 6.57
C LYS A 117 9.28 -0.22 5.87
N ILE A 118 9.21 0.74 4.95
CA ILE A 118 7.95 1.03 4.24
C ILE A 118 7.56 -0.10 3.27
N ILE A 119 8.53 -0.78 2.64
CA ILE A 119 8.27 -1.97 1.81
C ILE A 119 7.82 -3.15 2.67
N GLN A 120 8.42 -3.35 3.85
CA GLN A 120 7.99 -4.38 4.80
C GLN A 120 6.58 -4.12 5.31
N TRP A 121 6.25 -2.87 5.62
CA TRP A 121 4.89 -2.46 5.96
C TRP A 121 3.90 -2.79 4.84
N ALA A 122 4.20 -2.40 3.60
CA ALA A 122 3.35 -2.68 2.45
C ALA A 122 3.16 -4.18 2.23
N TYR A 123 4.23 -4.97 2.34
CA TYR A 123 4.16 -6.43 2.26
C TYR A 123 3.29 -7.04 3.34
N LYS A 124 3.52 -6.67 4.61
CA LYS A 124 2.79 -7.21 5.75
C LYS A 124 1.29 -7.05 5.56
N TYR A 125 0.84 -5.82 5.33
CA TYR A 125 -0.59 -5.53 5.31
C TYR A 125 -1.26 -5.97 4.01
N LEU A 126 -0.59 -5.83 2.86
CA LEU A 126 -1.13 -6.38 1.61
C LEU A 126 -1.27 -7.90 1.71
N ASN A 127 -0.30 -8.61 2.29
CA ASN A 127 -0.36 -10.07 2.43
C ASN A 127 -1.46 -10.52 3.41
N ILE A 128 -1.65 -9.83 4.53
CA ILE A 128 -2.74 -10.12 5.48
C ILE A 128 -4.09 -9.93 4.77
N PHE A 129 -4.28 -8.77 4.13
CA PHE A 129 -5.49 -8.48 3.38
C PHE A 129 -5.73 -9.53 2.29
N TRP A 130 -4.71 -9.81 1.48
CA TRP A 130 -4.82 -10.69 0.32
C TRP A 130 -5.14 -12.13 0.71
N LYS A 131 -4.52 -12.66 1.78
CA LYS A 131 -4.87 -13.98 2.31
C LYS A 131 -6.31 -14.05 2.77
N LYS A 132 -6.79 -13.00 3.46
CA LYS A 132 -8.17 -12.95 3.94
C LYS A 132 -9.16 -12.86 2.77
N PHE A 133 -8.83 -12.06 1.76
CA PHE A 133 -9.59 -11.97 0.51
C PHE A 133 -9.70 -13.33 -0.17
N LEU A 134 -8.57 -14.01 -0.40
CA LEU A 134 -8.55 -15.33 -1.03
C LEU A 134 -9.39 -16.32 -0.23
N ASN A 135 -9.24 -16.38 1.09
CA ASN A 135 -10.02 -17.31 1.93
C ASN A 135 -11.54 -17.08 1.86
N GLN A 136 -12.01 -15.86 1.58
CA GLN A 136 -13.43 -15.55 1.42
C GLN A 136 -13.97 -15.81 0.00
N ASN A 137 -13.07 -15.95 -0.97
CA ASN A 137 -13.40 -16.07 -2.40
C ASN A 137 -12.78 -17.34 -3.04
N SER A 138 -12.39 -18.32 -2.20
CA SER A 138 -11.90 -19.65 -2.61
C SER A 138 -13.04 -20.66 -2.69
#